data_AF-A0A7V0SCU4-F1
#
_entry.id   AF-A0A7V0SCU4-F1
#
_cell.length_a   1.000
_cell.length_b   1.000
_cell.length_c   1.000
_cell.angle_alpha   90.00
_cell.angle_beta   90.00
_cell.angle_gamma   90.00
#
_symmetry.space_group_name_H-M   'P 1'
#
loop_
_entity.id
_entity.type
_entity.pdbx_description
1 polymer ?
#
loop_
_entity_poly.entity_id
_entity_poly.type
_entity_poly.pdbx_seq_one_letter_code
_entity_poly.pdbx_strand_id
1 'polypeptide(L)'
;MEKEARPDAKKETDPVDPLGRVIEAVTRSKEGAELIGRLAPEMLKAWAGDSGIKNFMATRARRSIEKGLAPGKAGGRRRLSETAAEPGFALDALALAPEAVNFITGLLDGLARGLANLPPEEKRSALEKLCARLDMSLPAGAFGTLIAVFHEINAADRDFFPERLRPLFRAWIEATDFGALRDAADTAPDTAAACARVCWEELWRYPAKVICLLSSLPVLAHASIEAALETLRPLNRLAPDLLADVVFSLLKDLDGARAARLANEFNEVMRKINTGSVLLGDEGRPAGPAEFSRLAAEFIGAFDGELYRKARAMTAETLETAEAMAVKNLEGRPDLIEELVLERFRKTGRLRGRAGRLGKLMDRGFDDAGLARLFGRGFEEAGPEEWAAALSRLCSLLNRARRASPGFAGAVFEQFISSLDEDELRETLEWCVEDIVGVLKPSASVFLPPIIRGLAELIADDGQDGEMREALALLRDALMNGEGKR
;
A
#
# COMPACT_ATOMS: atom_id res chain seq x y z
N MET A 1 5.82 91.77 8.92
CA MET A 1 6.51 91.15 7.77
C MET A 1 7.02 89.80 8.25
N GLU A 2 6.20 88.76 8.05
CA GLU A 2 6.50 87.39 8.44
C GLU A 2 6.34 86.56 7.16
N LYS A 3 7.43 85.94 6.69
CA LYS A 3 7.48 85.14 5.48
C LYS A 3 7.13 83.70 5.87
N GLU A 4 5.91 83.28 5.60
CA GLU A 4 5.50 81.86 5.67
C GLU A 4 6.31 81.04 4.65
N ALA A 5 7.04 80.06 5.14
CA ALA A 5 7.70 79.05 4.34
C ALA A 5 6.67 78.02 3.87
N ARG A 6 6.43 77.94 2.56
CA ARG A 6 5.64 76.87 1.93
C ARG A 6 6.37 75.53 2.10
N PRO A 7 5.71 74.46 2.55
CA PRO A 7 6.31 73.13 2.56
C PRO A 7 6.49 72.62 1.13
N ASP A 8 7.70 72.17 0.81
CA ASP A 8 8.03 71.50 -0.45
C ASP A 8 7.16 70.25 -0.61
N ALA A 9 6.29 70.26 -1.61
CA ALA A 9 5.54 69.09 -2.03
C ALA A 9 6.54 68.00 -2.46
N LYS A 10 6.68 66.94 -1.65
CA LYS A 10 7.40 65.72 -2.03
C LYS A 10 6.79 65.24 -3.35
N LYS A 11 7.58 65.28 -4.43
CA LYS A 11 7.23 64.65 -5.70
C LYS A 11 6.90 63.19 -5.40
N GLU A 12 5.65 62.83 -5.61
CA GLU A 12 5.18 61.46 -5.68
C GLU A 12 5.98 60.81 -6.81
N THR A 13 6.98 60.01 -6.43
CA THR A 13 7.77 59.24 -7.38
C THR A 13 6.83 58.23 -8.01
N ASP A 14 6.67 58.28 -9.34
CA ASP A 14 5.87 57.34 -10.11
C ASP A 14 6.10 55.90 -9.64
N PRO A 15 5.06 55.06 -9.56
CA PRO A 15 5.21 53.66 -9.17
C PRO A 15 6.22 52.99 -10.08
N VAL A 16 7.39 52.69 -9.52
CA VAL A 16 8.51 52.14 -10.28
C VAL A 16 8.15 50.74 -10.75
N ASP A 17 8.08 50.58 -12.08
CA ASP A 17 7.80 49.32 -12.77
C ASP A 17 8.62 48.15 -12.19
N PRO A 18 7.98 47.11 -11.63
CA PRO A 18 8.66 45.92 -11.10
C PRO A 18 9.59 45.26 -12.10
N LEU A 19 9.21 45.24 -13.39
CA LEU A 19 10.03 44.69 -14.46
C LEU A 19 11.34 45.47 -14.62
N GLY A 20 11.25 46.81 -14.65
CA GLY A 20 12.42 47.69 -14.67
C GLY A 20 13.40 47.43 -13.52
N ARG A 21 12.89 47.26 -12.30
CA ARG A 21 13.72 46.97 -11.11
C ARG A 21 14.39 45.60 -11.18
N VAL A 22 13.66 44.56 -11.59
CA VAL A 22 14.22 43.21 -11.73
C VAL A 22 15.26 43.16 -12.85
N ILE A 23 14.99 43.76 -14.01
CA ILE A 23 15.96 43.85 -15.12
C ILE A 23 17.20 44.62 -14.68
N GLU A 24 17.05 45.75 -14.00
CA GLU A 24 18.17 46.54 -13.50
C GLU A 24 19.01 45.75 -12.50
N ALA A 25 18.38 45.05 -11.56
CA ALA A 25 19.06 44.19 -10.60
C ALA A 25 19.79 43.01 -11.27
N VAL A 26 19.14 42.31 -12.22
CA VAL A 26 19.76 41.20 -12.95
C VAL A 26 20.93 41.68 -13.81
N THR A 27 20.76 42.77 -14.56
CA THR A 27 21.82 43.34 -15.42
C THR A 27 23.02 43.87 -14.63
N ARG A 28 22.79 44.34 -13.39
CA ARG A 28 23.85 44.77 -12.46
C ARG A 28 24.51 43.63 -11.71
N SER A 29 23.85 42.47 -11.60
CA SER A 29 24.43 41.27 -10.98
C SER A 29 25.58 40.70 -11.83
N LYS A 30 26.52 40.00 -11.18
CA LYS A 30 27.62 39.33 -11.89
C LYS A 30 27.09 38.27 -12.86
N GLU A 31 26.20 37.41 -12.39
CA GLU A 31 25.64 36.28 -13.13
C GLU A 31 24.77 36.76 -14.30
N GLY A 32 23.92 37.76 -14.08
CA GLY A 32 23.09 38.33 -15.15
C GLY A 32 23.93 39.08 -16.18
N ALA A 33 24.98 39.80 -15.77
CA ALA A 33 25.92 40.40 -16.71
C ALA A 33 26.67 39.35 -17.55
N GLU A 34 27.09 38.23 -16.96
CA GLU A 34 27.72 37.13 -17.69
C GLU A 34 26.73 36.46 -18.67
N LEU A 35 25.49 36.22 -18.24
CA LEU A 35 24.44 35.65 -19.07
C LEU A 35 24.09 36.56 -20.24
N ILE A 36 23.85 37.85 -19.99
CA ILE A 36 23.57 38.84 -21.04
C ILE A 36 24.77 38.99 -21.97
N GLY A 37 25.99 38.97 -21.44
CA GLY A 37 27.21 39.00 -22.24
C GLY A 37 27.32 37.81 -23.21
N ARG A 38 26.77 36.64 -22.85
CA ARG A 38 26.70 35.46 -23.72
C ARG A 38 25.51 35.49 -24.68
N LEU A 39 24.33 35.90 -24.22
CA LEU A 39 23.09 35.87 -25.02
C LEU A 39 22.95 37.04 -25.98
N ALA A 40 23.31 38.26 -25.55
CA ALA A 40 23.10 39.47 -26.33
C ALA A 40 23.79 39.45 -27.70
N PRO A 41 25.03 38.95 -27.85
CA PRO A 41 25.66 38.83 -29.18
C PRO A 41 24.87 37.92 -30.13
N GLU A 42 24.36 36.79 -29.63
CA GLU A 42 23.59 35.83 -30.44
C GLU A 42 22.20 36.40 -30.79
N MET A 43 21.53 37.06 -29.84
CA MET A 43 20.25 37.74 -30.09
C MET A 43 20.39 38.86 -31.13
N LEU A 44 21.44 39.69 -31.01
CA LEU A 44 21.72 40.78 -31.95
C LEU A 44 22.08 40.24 -33.34
N LYS A 45 22.80 39.12 -33.40
CA LYS A 45 23.11 38.42 -34.66
C LYS A 45 21.85 37.85 -35.30
N ALA A 46 21.00 37.17 -34.53
CA ALA A 46 19.73 36.63 -35.01
C ALA A 46 18.79 37.74 -35.50
N TRP A 47 18.70 38.86 -34.78
CA TRP A 47 17.91 40.03 -35.18
C TRP A 47 18.44 40.71 -36.45
N ALA A 48 19.77 40.75 -36.61
CA ALA A 48 20.38 41.39 -37.76
C ALA A 48 20.13 40.63 -39.06
N GLY A 49 20.12 39.30 -39.02
CA GLY A 49 19.97 38.44 -40.19
C GLY A 49 20.97 38.83 -41.29
N ASP A 50 20.50 38.85 -42.53
CA ASP A 50 21.33 39.19 -43.70
C ASP A 50 21.40 40.69 -44.01
N SER A 51 20.75 41.55 -43.20
CA SER A 51 20.70 42.99 -43.49
C SER A 51 22.00 43.68 -43.11
N GLY A 52 22.70 44.28 -44.10
CA GLY A 52 23.93 45.04 -43.87
C GLY A 52 23.78 46.19 -42.85
N ILE A 53 22.65 46.90 -42.89
CA ILE A 53 22.35 48.00 -41.95
C ILE A 53 22.14 47.46 -40.54
N LYS A 54 21.35 46.38 -40.38
CA LYS A 54 21.15 45.79 -39.05
C LYS A 54 22.42 45.16 -38.51
N ASN A 55 23.25 44.56 -39.35
CA ASN A 55 24.56 44.02 -38.96
C ASN A 55 25.51 45.12 -38.45
N PHE A 56 25.51 46.29 -39.08
CA PHE A 56 26.26 47.44 -38.57
C PHE A 56 25.73 47.91 -37.20
N MET A 57 24.41 48.03 -37.03
CA MET A 57 23.79 48.40 -35.75
C MET A 57 24.07 47.35 -34.66
N ALA A 58 23.92 46.07 -34.97
CA ALA A 58 24.19 44.94 -34.07
C ALA A 58 25.64 44.93 -33.61
N THR A 59 26.60 45.19 -34.52
CA THR A 59 28.02 45.29 -34.16
C THR A 59 28.28 46.44 -33.19
N ARG A 60 27.64 47.59 -33.41
CA ARG A 60 27.79 48.76 -32.52
C ARG A 60 27.13 48.51 -31.15
N ALA A 61 25.93 47.94 -31.13
CA ALA A 61 25.22 47.57 -29.91
C ALA A 61 26.01 46.53 -29.12
N ARG A 62 26.54 45.51 -29.78
CA ARG A 62 27.41 44.49 -29.19
C ARG A 62 28.62 45.10 -28.49
N ARG A 63 29.37 45.98 -29.16
CA ARG A 63 30.51 46.67 -28.54
C ARG A 63 30.11 47.50 -27.33
N SER A 64 28.94 48.13 -27.38
CA SER A 64 28.40 48.91 -26.25
C SER A 64 28.06 48.00 -25.05
N ILE A 65 27.42 46.87 -25.30
CA ILE A 65 27.07 45.87 -24.28
C ILE A 65 28.35 45.24 -23.70
N GLU A 66 29.29 44.79 -24.53
CA GLU A 66 30.57 44.23 -24.10
C GLU A 66 31.36 45.23 -23.24
N LYS A 67 31.40 46.51 -23.63
CA LYS A 67 32.07 47.57 -22.84
C LYS A 67 31.33 47.89 -21.53
N GLY A 68 30.00 47.81 -21.53
CA GLY A 68 29.17 48.00 -20.33
C GLY A 68 29.28 46.84 -19.33
N LEU A 69 29.42 45.62 -19.84
CA LEU A 69 29.47 44.38 -19.06
C LEU A 69 30.91 43.96 -18.69
N ALA A 70 31.93 44.62 -19.26
CA ALA A 70 33.34 44.28 -19.12
C ALA A 70 33.78 44.03 -17.65
N PRO A 71 34.62 42.98 -17.41
CA PRO A 71 35.00 42.51 -16.09
C PRO A 71 35.77 43.54 -15.25
N GLY A 72 36.39 44.56 -15.87
CA GLY A 72 37.08 45.64 -15.15
C GLY A 72 36.15 46.53 -14.30
N LYS A 73 34.84 46.51 -14.54
CA LYS A 73 33.82 47.15 -13.67
C LYS A 73 33.13 46.16 -12.72
N ALA A 74 33.52 44.89 -12.74
CA ALA A 74 32.84 43.82 -12.00
C ALA A 74 33.26 43.74 -10.52
N GLY A 75 34.35 44.40 -10.11
CA GLY A 75 34.83 44.38 -8.73
C GLY A 75 33.86 44.93 -7.68
N GLY A 76 32.78 45.61 -8.09
CA GLY A 76 31.71 46.09 -7.21
C GLY A 76 30.32 45.54 -7.52
N ARG A 77 30.18 44.54 -8.41
CA ARG A 77 28.86 43.95 -8.71
C ARG A 77 28.48 42.94 -7.61
N ARG A 78 27.30 43.12 -7.04
CA ARG A 78 26.68 42.14 -6.13
C ARG A 78 26.39 40.84 -6.89
N ARG A 79 26.43 39.72 -6.18
CA ARG A 79 25.94 38.45 -6.75
C ARG A 79 24.42 38.51 -6.86
N LEU A 80 23.85 37.84 -7.86
CA LEU A 80 22.41 37.76 -8.02
C LEU A 80 21.74 37.17 -6.78
N SER A 81 22.39 36.22 -6.10
CA SER A 81 21.92 35.67 -4.83
C SER A 81 21.82 36.70 -3.71
N GLU A 82 22.71 37.69 -3.67
CA GLU A 82 22.70 38.77 -2.68
C GLU A 82 21.57 39.75 -2.96
N THR A 83 21.32 40.06 -4.23
CA THR A 83 20.17 40.90 -4.64
C THR A 83 18.84 40.16 -4.48
N ALA A 84 18.81 38.85 -4.75
CA ALA A 84 17.64 38.01 -4.56
C ALA A 84 17.21 37.86 -3.09
N ALA A 85 18.13 38.09 -2.15
CA ALA A 85 17.84 38.11 -0.72
C ALA A 85 17.14 39.40 -0.26
N GLU A 86 17.08 40.44 -1.10
CA GLU A 86 16.38 41.68 -0.76
C GLU A 86 14.85 41.49 -0.89
N PRO A 87 14.05 41.72 0.17
CA PRO A 87 12.61 41.44 0.15
C PRO A 87 11.85 42.16 -0.98
N GLY A 88 12.23 43.42 -1.27
CA GLY A 88 11.63 44.20 -2.35
C GLY A 88 11.85 43.56 -3.72
N PHE A 89 13.08 43.13 -4.00
CA PHE A 89 13.40 42.40 -5.23
C PHE A 89 12.67 41.05 -5.29
N ALA A 90 12.60 40.31 -4.18
CA ALA A 90 11.91 39.02 -4.14
C ALA A 90 10.42 39.17 -4.48
N LEU A 91 9.74 40.20 -3.94
CA LEU A 91 8.35 40.50 -4.26
C LEU A 91 8.16 40.96 -5.71
N ASP A 92 9.04 41.83 -6.22
CA ASP A 92 9.01 42.27 -7.62
C ASP A 92 9.25 41.08 -8.57
N ALA A 93 10.19 40.19 -8.22
CA ALA A 93 10.49 38.98 -8.99
C ALA A 93 9.32 37.98 -8.94
N LEU A 94 8.66 37.82 -7.79
CA LEU A 94 7.45 37.00 -7.65
C LEU A 94 6.28 37.56 -8.46
N ALA A 95 6.15 38.89 -8.58
CA ALA A 95 5.13 39.51 -9.42
C ALA A 95 5.33 39.18 -10.92
N LEU A 96 6.59 39.03 -11.36
CA LEU A 96 6.95 38.63 -12.72
C LEU A 96 7.02 37.11 -12.91
N ALA A 97 6.99 36.33 -11.81
CA ALA A 97 7.15 34.89 -11.87
C ALA A 97 6.12 34.19 -12.78
N PRO A 98 4.83 34.57 -12.82
CA PRO A 98 3.88 33.95 -13.74
C PRO A 98 4.28 34.12 -15.22
N GLU A 99 4.73 35.31 -15.61
CA GLU A 99 5.18 35.58 -16.99
C GLU A 99 6.46 34.80 -17.31
N ALA A 100 7.41 34.77 -16.37
CA ALA A 100 8.64 34.00 -16.51
C ALA A 100 8.36 32.49 -16.61
N VAL A 101 7.45 31.96 -15.77
CA VAL A 101 7.01 30.56 -15.81
C VAL A 101 6.33 30.27 -17.14
N ASN A 102 5.40 31.11 -17.60
CA ASN A 102 4.74 30.92 -18.89
C ASN A 102 5.74 30.96 -20.06
N PHE A 103 6.72 31.88 -20.03
CA PHE A 103 7.78 31.93 -21.03
C PHE A 103 8.64 30.66 -21.01
N ILE A 104 9.07 30.21 -19.83
CA ILE A 104 9.87 28.99 -19.68
C ILE A 104 9.07 27.77 -20.13
N THR A 105 7.79 27.65 -19.73
CA THR A 105 6.91 26.55 -20.16
C THR A 105 6.69 26.56 -21.66
N GLY A 106 6.48 27.72 -22.29
CA GLY A 106 6.38 27.84 -23.74
C GLY A 106 7.68 27.47 -24.47
N LEU A 107 8.83 27.86 -23.91
CA LEU A 107 10.14 27.45 -24.42
C LEU A 107 10.33 25.93 -24.28
N LEU A 108 9.95 25.35 -23.14
CA LEU A 108 10.03 23.91 -22.88
C LEU A 108 9.09 23.13 -23.80
N ASP A 109 7.87 23.61 -24.08
CA ASP A 109 6.95 23.00 -25.06
C ASP A 109 7.57 23.05 -26.47
N GLY A 110 8.12 24.19 -26.88
CA GLY A 110 8.82 24.33 -28.15
C GLY A 110 10.03 23.38 -28.27
N LEU A 111 10.84 23.28 -27.21
CA LEU A 111 11.96 22.34 -27.14
C LEU A 111 11.49 20.89 -27.13
N ALA A 112 10.42 20.55 -26.41
CA ALA A 112 9.86 19.21 -26.36
C ALA A 112 9.34 18.78 -27.74
N ARG A 113 8.62 19.66 -28.46
CA ARG A 113 8.20 19.42 -29.85
C ARG A 113 9.39 19.29 -30.80
N GLY A 114 10.41 20.14 -30.63
CA GLY A 114 11.65 20.06 -31.39
C GLY A 114 12.34 18.71 -31.19
N LEU A 115 12.54 18.31 -29.93
CA LEU A 115 13.10 17.00 -29.55
C LEU A 115 12.22 15.84 -30.05
N ALA A 116 10.89 15.95 -29.99
CA ALA A 116 9.98 14.91 -30.45
C ALA A 116 10.19 14.57 -31.94
N ASN A 117 10.56 15.56 -32.75
CA ASN A 117 10.79 15.43 -34.19
C ASN A 117 12.20 14.94 -34.55
N LEU A 118 13.14 14.87 -33.60
CA LEU A 118 14.49 14.37 -33.88
C LEU A 118 14.53 12.84 -34.02
N PRO A 119 15.52 12.26 -34.74
CA PRO A 119 15.82 10.84 -34.67
C PRO A 119 16.20 10.39 -33.24
N PRO A 120 15.94 9.12 -32.84
CA PRO A 120 16.21 8.64 -31.47
C PRO A 120 17.64 8.88 -30.97
N GLU A 121 18.65 8.67 -31.81
CA GLU A 121 20.07 8.87 -31.44
C GLU A 121 20.38 10.35 -31.15
N GLU A 122 19.76 11.27 -31.89
CA GLU A 122 19.93 12.71 -31.66
C GLU A 122 19.21 13.16 -30.39
N LYS A 123 18.01 12.63 -30.10
CA LYS A 123 17.31 12.87 -28.82
C LYS A 123 18.18 12.45 -27.65
N ARG A 124 18.76 11.24 -27.71
CA ARG A 124 19.65 10.72 -26.68
C ARG A 124 20.87 11.63 -26.49
N SER A 125 21.57 11.99 -27.57
CA SER A 125 22.73 12.88 -27.49
C SER A 125 22.38 14.26 -26.90
N ALA A 126 21.20 14.79 -27.24
CA ALA A 126 20.72 16.05 -26.68
C ALA A 126 20.46 15.95 -25.17
N LEU A 127 19.80 14.88 -24.72
CA LEU A 127 19.54 14.64 -23.30
C LEU A 127 20.83 14.38 -22.51
N GLU A 128 21.79 13.63 -23.06
CA GLU A 128 23.09 13.41 -22.43
C GLU A 128 23.86 14.73 -22.23
N LYS A 129 23.87 15.60 -23.24
CA LYS A 129 24.49 16.95 -23.15
C LYS A 129 23.80 17.83 -22.12
N LEU A 130 22.48 17.71 -21.99
CA LEU A 130 21.71 18.42 -20.98
C LEU A 130 22.08 17.93 -19.58
N CYS A 131 22.01 16.62 -19.33
CA CYS A 131 22.36 16.00 -18.04
C CYS A 131 23.79 16.32 -17.60
N ALA A 132 24.76 16.31 -18.53
CA ALA A 132 26.16 16.61 -18.23
C ALA A 132 26.42 18.07 -17.80
N ARG A 133 25.45 18.98 -18.04
CA ARG A 133 25.58 20.42 -17.76
C ARG A 133 24.67 20.91 -16.64
N LEU A 134 23.74 20.08 -16.15
CA LEU A 134 22.84 20.44 -15.07
C LEU A 134 23.56 20.33 -13.72
N ASP A 135 23.73 21.47 -13.05
CA ASP A 135 24.19 21.51 -11.65
C ASP A 135 22.99 21.39 -10.70
N MET A 136 22.82 20.19 -10.12
CA MET A 136 21.72 19.88 -9.21
C MET A 136 21.90 20.46 -7.79
N SER A 137 23.04 21.09 -7.48
CA SER A 137 23.26 21.70 -6.16
C SER A 137 22.41 22.96 -5.93
N LEU A 138 22.14 23.73 -7.00
CA LEU A 138 21.35 24.97 -6.93
C LEU A 138 19.85 24.70 -6.66
N PRO A 139 19.16 23.78 -7.39
CA PRO A 139 17.78 23.44 -7.09
C PRO A 139 17.58 22.86 -5.68
N ALA A 140 18.55 22.10 -5.16
CA ALA A 140 18.43 21.47 -3.85
C ALA A 140 18.36 22.51 -2.71
N GLY A 141 19.18 23.57 -2.77
CA GLY A 141 19.13 24.68 -1.80
C GLY A 141 17.82 25.47 -1.89
N ALA A 142 17.40 25.81 -3.10
CA ALA A 142 16.13 26.51 -3.33
C ALA A 142 14.92 25.70 -2.85
N PHE A 143 14.93 24.37 -3.07
CA PHE A 143 13.88 23.47 -2.63
C PHE A 143 13.71 23.46 -1.11
N GLY A 144 14.81 23.46 -0.35
CA GLY A 144 14.76 23.56 1.12
C GLY A 144 14.09 24.86 1.60
N THR A 145 14.43 25.99 0.98
CA THR A 145 13.79 27.29 1.29
C THR A 145 12.31 27.30 0.91
N LEU A 146 11.94 26.74 -0.24
CA LEU A 146 10.55 26.66 -0.67
C LEU A 146 9.71 25.77 0.27
N ILE A 147 10.26 24.67 0.78
CA ILE A 147 9.59 23.86 1.80
C ILE A 147 9.32 24.69 3.07
N ALA A 148 10.28 25.50 3.51
CA ALA A 148 10.10 26.36 4.67
C ALA A 148 8.99 27.41 4.44
N VAL A 149 9.01 28.08 3.28
CA VAL A 149 7.96 29.05 2.91
C VAL A 149 6.59 28.38 2.79
N PHE A 150 6.53 27.20 2.17
CA PHE A 150 5.30 26.40 2.08
C PHE A 150 4.76 26.07 3.47
N HIS A 151 5.64 25.62 4.38
CA HIS A 151 5.28 25.30 5.75
C HIS A 151 4.75 26.54 6.50
N GLU A 152 5.39 27.70 6.36
CA GLU A 152 4.95 28.95 6.99
C GLU A 152 3.57 29.39 6.48
N ILE A 153 3.35 29.37 5.16
CA ILE A 153 2.06 29.71 4.56
C ILE A 153 0.98 28.73 5.03
N ASN A 154 1.24 27.43 4.96
CA ASN A 154 0.29 26.40 5.36
C ASN A 154 -0.02 26.44 6.87
N ALA A 155 0.93 26.87 7.70
CA ALA A 155 0.71 27.08 9.13
C ALA A 155 -0.18 28.31 9.41
N ALA A 156 -0.07 29.35 8.59
CA ALA A 156 -0.88 30.57 8.69
C ALA A 156 -2.29 30.40 8.11
N ASP A 157 -2.42 29.70 6.98
CA ASP A 157 -3.66 29.44 6.25
C ASP A 157 -3.60 28.07 5.56
N ARG A 158 -4.35 27.11 6.10
CA ARG A 158 -4.41 25.73 5.60
C ARG A 158 -5.19 25.60 4.29
N ASP A 159 -6.10 26.53 4.01
CA ASP A 159 -6.98 26.48 2.84
C ASP A 159 -6.37 27.21 1.63
N PHE A 160 -5.34 28.04 1.87
CA PHE A 160 -4.62 28.79 0.84
C PHE A 160 -4.24 27.94 -0.38
N PHE A 161 -3.54 26.82 -0.18
CA PHE A 161 -3.08 25.99 -1.31
C PHE A 161 -4.22 25.25 -2.02
N PRO A 162 -5.13 24.53 -1.33
CA PRO A 162 -6.27 23.89 -1.98
C PRO A 162 -7.11 24.85 -2.86
N GLU A 163 -7.39 26.05 -2.38
CA GLU A 163 -8.18 27.04 -3.13
C GLU A 163 -7.48 27.54 -4.39
N ARG A 164 -6.15 27.78 -4.31
CA ARG A 164 -5.36 28.29 -5.43
C ARG A 164 -4.96 27.20 -6.43
N LEU A 165 -4.71 25.98 -5.96
CA LEU A 165 -4.31 24.86 -6.81
C LEU A 165 -5.50 24.27 -7.58
N ARG A 166 -6.73 24.32 -7.04
CA ARG A 166 -7.92 23.76 -7.70
C ARG A 166 -8.13 24.22 -9.14
N PRO A 167 -8.16 25.54 -9.49
CA PRO A 167 -8.34 25.97 -10.86
C PRO A 167 -7.16 25.58 -11.77
N LEU A 168 -5.93 25.60 -11.24
CA LEU A 168 -4.73 25.20 -12.00
C LEU A 168 -4.75 23.71 -12.31
N PHE A 169 -5.09 22.88 -11.32
CA PHE A 169 -5.19 21.44 -11.48
C PHE A 169 -6.30 21.05 -12.47
N ARG A 170 -7.45 21.77 -12.44
CA ARG A 170 -8.51 21.60 -13.44
C ARG A 170 -7.99 21.90 -14.85
N ALA A 171 -7.35 23.04 -15.06
CA ALA A 171 -6.80 23.42 -16.37
C ALA A 171 -5.75 22.41 -16.85
N TRP A 172 -4.94 21.87 -15.94
CA TRP A 172 -3.97 20.82 -16.25
C TRP A 172 -4.65 19.51 -16.68
N ILE A 173 -5.68 19.05 -15.95
CA ILE A 173 -6.46 17.85 -16.34
C ILE A 173 -7.07 18.02 -17.73
N GLU A 174 -7.68 19.17 -17.99
CA GLU A 174 -8.33 19.45 -19.28
C GLU A 174 -7.34 19.50 -20.45
N ALA A 175 -6.09 19.91 -20.21
CA ALA A 175 -5.04 20.00 -21.22
C ALA A 175 -4.23 18.71 -21.39
N THR A 176 -4.32 17.75 -20.46
CA THR A 176 -3.48 16.55 -20.46
C THR A 176 -4.10 15.42 -21.28
N ASP A 177 -3.35 14.90 -22.24
CA ASP A 177 -3.69 13.67 -22.95
C ASP A 177 -3.30 12.44 -22.10
N PHE A 178 -4.26 11.92 -21.34
CA PHE A 178 -4.07 10.72 -20.52
C PHE A 178 -3.80 9.45 -21.36
N GLY A 179 -4.16 9.44 -22.65
CA GLY A 179 -3.84 8.34 -23.56
C GLY A 179 -2.34 8.30 -23.86
N ALA A 180 -1.76 9.44 -24.25
CA ALA A 180 -0.32 9.56 -24.44
C ALA A 180 0.47 9.29 -23.14
N LEU A 181 -0.07 9.71 -21.98
CA LEU A 181 0.52 9.40 -20.68
C LEU A 181 0.53 7.88 -20.42
N ARG A 182 -0.56 7.17 -20.75
CA ARG A 182 -0.64 5.70 -20.64
C ARG A 182 0.38 5.03 -21.56
N ASP A 183 0.46 5.42 -22.82
CA ASP A 183 1.41 4.84 -23.78
C ASP A 183 2.87 5.03 -23.33
N ALA A 184 3.18 6.19 -22.75
CA ALA A 184 4.47 6.43 -22.13
C ALA A 184 4.69 5.54 -20.89
N ALA A 185 3.68 5.38 -20.03
CA ALA A 185 3.76 4.52 -18.85
C ALA A 185 3.96 3.04 -19.21
N ASP A 186 3.36 2.56 -20.29
CA ASP A 186 3.47 1.17 -20.77
C ASP A 186 4.89 0.84 -21.26
N THR A 187 5.65 1.83 -21.73
CA THR A 187 7.03 1.66 -22.22
C THR A 187 8.10 1.99 -21.19
N ALA A 188 7.73 2.68 -20.10
CA ALA A 188 8.64 3.12 -19.05
C ALA A 188 9.07 2.10 -17.96
N PRO A 189 8.45 0.91 -17.73
CA PRO A 189 8.71 0.16 -16.49
C PRO A 189 10.17 -0.22 -16.25
N ASP A 190 10.86 -0.65 -17.30
CA ASP A 190 12.26 -1.11 -17.17
C ASP A 190 13.21 0.07 -16.95
N THR A 191 12.94 1.22 -17.59
CA THR A 191 13.68 2.47 -17.36
C THR A 191 13.42 3.02 -15.97
N ALA A 192 12.15 3.03 -15.52
CA ALA A 192 11.77 3.47 -14.19
C ALA A 192 12.44 2.61 -13.11
N ALA A 193 12.48 1.29 -13.28
CA ALA A 193 13.17 0.39 -12.37
C ALA A 193 14.70 0.62 -12.35
N ALA A 194 15.31 0.91 -13.50
CA ALA A 194 16.74 1.24 -13.58
C ALA A 194 17.05 2.58 -12.88
N CYS A 195 16.25 3.62 -13.12
CA CYS A 195 16.38 4.91 -12.45
C CYS A 195 16.18 4.79 -10.94
N ALA A 196 15.13 4.07 -10.51
CA ALA A 196 14.87 3.84 -9.09
C ALA A 196 16.05 3.15 -8.41
N ARG A 197 16.70 2.18 -9.07
CA ARG A 197 17.90 1.52 -8.56
C ARG A 197 19.05 2.50 -8.34
N VAL A 198 19.37 3.32 -9.33
CA VAL A 198 20.43 4.35 -9.20
C VAL A 198 20.11 5.32 -8.06
N CYS A 199 18.87 5.80 -7.99
CA CYS A 199 18.44 6.69 -6.91
C CYS A 199 18.57 6.02 -5.53
N TRP A 200 18.14 4.76 -5.39
CA TRP A 200 18.24 4.02 -4.14
C TRP A 200 19.69 3.76 -3.74
N GLU A 201 20.54 3.33 -4.67
CA GLU A 201 21.97 3.11 -4.43
C GLU A 201 22.66 4.38 -3.93
N GLU A 202 22.40 5.53 -4.54
CA GLU A 202 22.94 6.82 -4.10
C GLU A 202 22.36 7.27 -2.76
N LEU A 203 21.06 7.06 -2.53
CA LEU A 203 20.40 7.47 -1.29
C LEU A 203 20.94 6.70 -0.07
N TRP A 204 21.22 5.40 -0.21
CA TRP A 204 21.82 4.59 0.85
C TRP A 204 23.25 4.98 1.22
N ARG A 205 23.96 5.76 0.38
CA ARG A 205 25.24 6.38 0.76
C ARG A 205 25.08 7.48 1.81
N TYR A 206 23.86 7.95 2.05
CA TYR A 206 23.52 8.96 3.05
C TYR A 206 22.54 8.40 4.11
N PRO A 207 22.98 7.48 4.99
CA PRO A 207 22.10 6.76 5.92
C PRO A 207 21.28 7.68 6.84
N ALA A 208 21.84 8.82 7.26
CA ALA A 208 21.11 9.81 8.06
C ALA A 208 19.87 10.36 7.31
N LYS A 209 20.00 10.64 6.00
CA LYS A 209 18.87 11.09 5.17
C LYS A 209 17.82 9.99 5.02
N VAL A 210 18.25 8.74 4.87
CA VAL A 210 17.35 7.58 4.85
C VAL A 210 16.57 7.50 6.17
N ILE A 211 17.24 7.61 7.31
CA ILE A 211 16.58 7.60 8.63
C ILE A 211 15.56 8.74 8.74
N CYS A 212 15.93 9.96 8.33
CA CYS A 212 14.99 11.10 8.32
C CYS A 212 13.76 10.83 7.43
N LEU A 213 13.97 10.25 6.25
CA LEU A 213 12.87 9.85 5.35
C LEU A 213 12.00 8.75 5.99
N LEU A 214 12.60 7.72 6.58
CA LEU A 214 11.89 6.66 7.27
C LEU A 214 11.11 7.19 8.49
N SER A 215 11.65 8.16 9.22
CA SER A 215 10.93 8.80 10.35
C SER A 215 9.74 9.64 9.92
N SER A 216 9.67 10.04 8.64
CA SER A 216 8.50 10.74 8.11
C SER A 216 7.37 9.80 7.71
N LEU A 217 7.62 8.48 7.64
CA LEU A 217 6.63 7.49 7.22
C LEU A 217 5.33 7.52 8.03
N PRO A 218 5.31 7.66 9.37
CA PRO A 218 4.05 7.73 10.10
C PRO A 218 3.19 8.94 9.73
N VAL A 219 3.81 10.11 9.55
CA VAL A 219 3.13 11.34 9.13
C VAL A 219 2.59 11.19 7.72
N LEU A 220 3.41 10.64 6.81
CA LEU A 220 2.99 10.34 5.44
C LEU A 220 1.87 9.29 5.41
N ALA A 221 1.92 8.27 6.26
CA ALA A 221 0.88 7.25 6.35
C ALA A 221 -0.44 7.86 6.79
N HIS A 222 -0.45 8.70 7.82
CA HIS A 222 -1.65 9.40 8.25
C HIS A 222 -2.23 10.31 7.16
N ALA A 223 -1.39 11.16 6.55
CA ALA A 223 -1.82 12.01 5.44
C ALA A 223 -2.32 11.19 4.24
N SER A 224 -1.71 10.03 3.96
CA SER A 224 -2.13 9.13 2.89
C SER A 224 -3.47 8.45 3.21
N ILE A 225 -3.74 8.09 4.47
CA ILE A 225 -5.03 7.56 4.90
C ILE A 225 -6.13 8.60 4.66
N GLU A 226 -5.93 9.85 5.09
CA GLU A 226 -6.90 10.93 4.86
C GLU A 226 -7.11 11.21 3.36
N ALA A 227 -6.01 11.30 2.59
CA ALA A 227 -6.10 11.48 1.14
C ALA A 227 -6.81 10.30 0.45
N ALA A 228 -6.54 9.07 0.87
CA ALA A 228 -7.22 7.88 0.37
C ALA A 228 -8.71 7.90 0.72
N LEU A 229 -9.09 8.30 1.93
CA LEU A 229 -10.49 8.45 2.33
C LEU A 229 -11.21 9.48 1.45
N GLU A 230 -10.62 10.65 1.21
CA GLU A 230 -11.19 11.66 0.32
C GLU A 230 -11.26 11.21 -1.13
N THR A 231 -10.32 10.38 -1.58
CA THR A 231 -10.31 9.81 -2.95
C THR A 231 -11.35 8.69 -3.12
N LEU A 232 -11.53 7.85 -2.10
CA LEU A 232 -12.48 6.74 -2.12
C LEU A 232 -13.93 7.22 -2.02
N ARG A 233 -14.19 8.36 -1.38
CA ARG A 233 -15.55 8.93 -1.25
C ARG A 233 -16.26 9.14 -2.60
N PRO A 234 -15.64 9.78 -3.62
CA PRO A 234 -16.20 9.82 -4.97
C PRO A 234 -16.36 8.44 -5.62
N LEU A 235 -15.41 7.53 -5.43
CA LEU A 235 -15.48 6.18 -6.02
C LEU A 235 -16.66 5.37 -5.46
N ASN A 236 -16.96 5.53 -4.17
CA ASN A 236 -18.13 4.92 -3.52
C ASN A 236 -19.48 5.47 -4.04
N ARG A 237 -19.47 6.53 -4.86
CA ARG A 237 -20.67 7.06 -5.55
C ARG A 237 -20.82 6.49 -6.96
N LEU A 238 -19.82 5.79 -7.49
CA LEU A 238 -19.92 5.13 -8.79
C LEU A 238 -20.88 3.94 -8.69
N ALA A 239 -21.49 3.60 -9.83
CA ALA A 239 -22.27 2.37 -9.93
C ALA A 239 -21.33 1.15 -9.78
N PRO A 240 -21.75 0.09 -9.07
CA PRO A 240 -20.88 -1.06 -8.78
C PRO A 240 -20.31 -1.76 -10.02
N ASP A 241 -21.06 -1.80 -11.11
CA ASP A 241 -20.66 -2.34 -12.42
C ASP A 241 -19.49 -1.55 -13.03
N LEU A 242 -19.59 -0.21 -13.08
CA LEU A 242 -18.52 0.65 -13.60
C LEU A 242 -17.24 0.53 -12.75
N LEU A 243 -17.37 0.45 -11.43
CA LEU A 243 -16.22 0.27 -10.55
C LEU A 243 -15.56 -1.10 -10.79
N ALA A 244 -16.35 -2.17 -10.89
CA ALA A 244 -15.85 -3.50 -11.18
C ALA A 244 -15.12 -3.56 -12.53
N ASP A 245 -15.69 -2.95 -13.58
CA ASP A 245 -15.07 -2.90 -14.91
C ASP A 245 -13.70 -2.20 -14.88
N VAL A 246 -13.59 -1.06 -14.20
CA VAL A 246 -12.31 -0.35 -14.03
C VAL A 246 -11.30 -1.22 -13.28
N VAL A 247 -11.71 -1.84 -12.17
CA VAL A 247 -10.83 -2.69 -11.36
C VAL A 247 -10.37 -3.92 -12.16
N PHE A 248 -11.26 -4.60 -12.87
CA PHE A 248 -10.91 -5.78 -13.68
C PHE A 248 -10.04 -5.42 -14.88
N SER A 249 -10.26 -4.26 -15.50
CA SER A 249 -9.36 -3.77 -16.56
C SER A 249 -7.94 -3.54 -16.02
N LEU A 250 -7.79 -3.01 -14.81
CA LEU A 250 -6.47 -2.81 -14.19
C LEU A 250 -5.82 -4.14 -13.81
N LEU A 251 -6.60 -5.09 -13.27
CA LEU A 251 -6.08 -6.41 -12.89
C LEU A 251 -5.56 -7.21 -14.10
N LYS A 252 -6.20 -7.06 -15.26
CA LYS A 252 -5.79 -7.76 -16.50
C LYS A 252 -4.39 -7.37 -16.97
N ASP A 253 -3.98 -6.13 -16.72
CA ASP A 253 -2.69 -5.60 -17.15
C ASP A 253 -1.56 -5.89 -16.13
N LEU A 254 -1.86 -6.56 -15.00
CA LEU A 254 -0.85 -6.92 -14.01
C LEU A 254 -0.02 -8.16 -14.41
N ASP A 255 1.30 -8.00 -14.44
CA ASP A 255 2.25 -9.11 -14.61
C ASP A 255 2.39 -9.91 -13.31
N GLY A 256 1.75 -11.09 -13.28
CA GLY A 256 1.80 -12.00 -12.12
C GLY A 256 3.22 -12.46 -11.73
N ALA A 257 4.16 -12.53 -12.67
CA ALA A 257 5.54 -12.91 -12.37
C ALA A 257 6.29 -11.75 -11.68
N ARG A 258 6.05 -10.50 -12.09
CA ARG A 258 6.56 -9.32 -11.37
C ARG A 258 5.95 -9.22 -9.97
N ALA A 259 4.65 -9.45 -9.84
CA ALA A 259 3.97 -9.47 -8.55
C ALA A 259 4.55 -10.55 -7.61
N ALA A 260 4.81 -11.76 -8.11
CA ALA A 260 5.42 -12.83 -7.32
C ALA A 260 6.83 -12.48 -6.83
N ARG A 261 7.66 -11.84 -7.68
CA ARG A 261 8.99 -11.35 -7.26
C ARG A 261 8.89 -10.30 -6.16
N LEU A 262 7.99 -9.34 -6.30
CA LEU A 262 7.74 -8.33 -5.26
C LEU A 262 7.27 -8.97 -3.95
N ALA A 263 6.35 -9.94 -4.02
CA ALA A 263 5.88 -10.67 -2.85
C ALA A 263 7.02 -11.40 -2.11
N ASN A 264 7.98 -11.97 -2.83
CA ASN A 264 9.15 -12.61 -2.24
C ASN A 264 10.04 -11.61 -1.48
N GLU A 265 10.34 -10.45 -2.08
CA GLU A 265 11.11 -9.38 -1.42
C GLU A 265 10.38 -8.86 -0.18
N PHE A 266 9.06 -8.68 -0.27
CA PHE A 266 8.25 -8.28 0.87
C PHE A 266 8.25 -9.33 2.00
N ASN A 267 8.12 -10.61 1.67
CA ASN A 267 8.22 -11.71 2.65
C ASN A 267 9.56 -11.70 3.38
N GLU A 268 10.66 -11.43 2.67
CA GLU A 268 11.99 -11.31 3.26
C GLU A 268 12.11 -10.08 4.18
N VAL A 269 11.52 -8.95 3.80
CA VAL A 269 11.42 -7.77 4.67
C VAL A 269 10.61 -8.08 5.93
N MET A 270 9.45 -8.73 5.79
CA MET A 270 8.61 -9.14 6.93
C MET A 270 9.34 -10.11 7.86
N ARG A 271 10.11 -11.06 7.29
CA ARG A 271 10.97 -11.96 8.06
C ARG A 271 12.00 -11.17 8.88
N LYS A 272 12.68 -10.20 8.26
CA LYS A 272 13.67 -9.33 8.93
C LYS A 272 13.03 -8.48 10.04
N ILE A 273 11.86 -7.90 9.79
CA ILE A 273 11.11 -7.13 10.79
C ILE A 273 10.74 -8.03 11.97
N ASN A 274 10.22 -9.23 11.72
CA ASN A 274 9.85 -10.16 12.79
C ASN A 274 11.08 -10.60 13.61
N THR A 275 12.19 -10.95 12.95
CA THR A 275 13.46 -11.24 13.65
C THR A 275 13.93 -10.03 14.47
N GLY A 276 13.89 -8.82 13.90
CA GLY A 276 14.23 -7.59 14.60
C GLY A 276 13.34 -7.33 15.82
N SER A 277 12.03 -7.58 15.70
CA SER A 277 11.08 -7.47 16.80
C SER A 277 11.38 -8.43 17.95
N VAL A 278 11.92 -9.62 17.67
CA VAL A 278 12.35 -10.57 18.70
C VAL A 278 13.63 -10.08 19.38
N LEU A 279 14.56 -9.49 18.62
CA LEU A 279 15.82 -8.94 19.15
C LEU A 279 15.64 -7.66 19.97
N LEU A 280 14.64 -6.84 19.64
CA LEU A 280 14.35 -5.57 20.33
C LEU A 280 13.45 -5.74 21.57
N GLY A 281 12.76 -6.88 21.69
CA GLY A 281 11.90 -7.16 22.83
C GLY A 281 12.67 -7.68 24.04
N ASP A 282 12.04 -7.65 25.22
CA ASP A 282 12.57 -8.29 26.42
C ASP A 282 12.59 -9.83 26.26
N GLU A 283 13.36 -10.54 27.09
CA GLU A 283 13.46 -12.00 27.04
C GLU A 283 12.08 -12.68 27.05
N GLY A 284 11.75 -13.34 25.93
CA GLY A 284 10.47 -14.03 25.74
C GLY A 284 9.28 -13.14 25.36
N ARG A 285 9.47 -11.82 25.17
CA ARG A 285 8.41 -10.86 24.81
C ARG A 285 8.83 -9.97 23.64
N PRO A 286 8.56 -10.39 22.38
CA PRO A 286 8.81 -9.55 21.22
C PRO A 286 8.08 -8.20 21.31
N ALA A 287 8.70 -7.11 20.86
CA ALA A 287 8.13 -5.76 20.97
C ALA A 287 6.92 -5.52 20.05
N GLY A 288 6.93 -6.09 18.84
CA GLY A 288 5.93 -5.87 17.80
C GLY A 288 4.48 -6.20 18.21
N PRO A 289 4.19 -7.38 18.80
CA PRO A 289 2.84 -7.74 19.21
C PRO A 289 2.13 -6.72 20.11
N ALA A 290 2.85 -6.03 21.00
CA ALA A 290 2.27 -5.02 21.88
C ALA A 290 1.79 -3.79 21.09
N GLU A 291 2.63 -3.27 20.21
CA GLU A 291 2.30 -2.12 19.35
C GLU A 291 1.17 -2.46 18.37
N PHE A 292 1.19 -3.64 17.76
CA PHE A 292 0.10 -4.11 16.89
C PHE A 292 -1.22 -4.26 17.65
N SER A 293 -1.18 -4.72 18.90
CA SER A 293 -2.40 -4.86 19.71
C SER A 293 -3.03 -3.51 20.03
N ARG A 294 -2.22 -2.49 20.33
CA ARG A 294 -2.73 -1.12 20.54
C ARG A 294 -3.42 -0.59 19.28
N LEU A 295 -2.73 -0.65 18.14
CA LEU A 295 -3.28 -0.18 16.86
C LEU A 295 -4.53 -0.95 16.44
N ALA A 296 -4.56 -2.27 16.66
CA ALA A 296 -5.73 -3.10 16.36
C ALA A 296 -6.94 -2.73 17.22
N ALA A 297 -6.75 -2.39 18.50
CA ALA A 297 -7.83 -1.96 19.38
C ALA A 297 -8.45 -0.63 18.91
N GLU A 298 -7.61 0.33 18.53
CA GLU A 298 -8.06 1.62 17.95
C GLU A 298 -8.83 1.40 16.65
N PHE A 299 -8.30 0.56 15.75
CA PHE A 299 -8.95 0.22 14.49
C PHE A 299 -10.32 -0.44 14.71
N ILE A 300 -10.40 -1.47 15.54
CA ILE A 300 -11.65 -2.19 15.85
C ILE A 300 -12.70 -1.24 16.43
N GLY A 301 -12.29 -0.28 17.27
CA GLY A 301 -13.19 0.72 17.85
C GLY A 301 -13.84 1.65 16.83
N ALA A 302 -13.17 1.93 15.71
CA ALA A 302 -13.67 2.80 14.63
C ALA A 302 -14.35 2.04 13.48
N PHE A 303 -14.39 0.71 13.55
CA PHE A 303 -14.71 -0.14 12.41
C PHE A 303 -16.21 -0.43 12.27
N ASP A 304 -16.76 -0.19 11.07
CA ASP A 304 -18.13 -0.61 10.74
C ASP A 304 -18.17 -2.14 10.52
N GLY A 305 -18.55 -2.85 11.57
CA GLY A 305 -18.65 -4.31 11.55
C GLY A 305 -19.75 -4.86 10.64
N GLU A 306 -20.80 -4.09 10.32
CA GLU A 306 -21.84 -4.55 9.40
C GLU A 306 -21.37 -4.49 7.95
N LEU A 307 -20.83 -3.34 7.55
CA LEU A 307 -20.26 -3.17 6.21
C LEU A 307 -19.16 -4.19 5.96
N TYR A 308 -18.29 -4.40 6.95
CA TYR A 308 -17.25 -5.42 6.86
C TYR A 308 -17.80 -6.82 6.68
N ARG A 309 -18.83 -7.23 7.42
CA ARG A 309 -19.42 -8.58 7.26
C ARG A 309 -19.94 -8.79 5.85
N LYS A 310 -20.64 -7.79 5.29
CA LYS A 310 -21.15 -7.85 3.90
C LYS A 310 -20.00 -7.95 2.90
N ALA A 311 -19.01 -7.07 3.00
CA ALA A 311 -17.84 -7.08 2.14
C ALA A 311 -17.03 -8.39 2.27
N ARG A 312 -16.87 -8.89 3.49
CA ARG A 312 -16.17 -10.15 3.78
C ARG A 312 -16.89 -11.35 3.19
N ALA A 313 -18.22 -11.42 3.27
CA ALA A 313 -18.97 -12.52 2.66
C ALA A 313 -18.74 -12.59 1.13
N MET A 314 -18.86 -11.44 0.44
CA MET A 314 -18.61 -11.36 -1.01
C MET A 314 -17.13 -11.67 -1.36
N THR A 315 -16.20 -11.18 -0.52
CA THR A 315 -14.77 -11.47 -0.70
C THR A 315 -14.47 -12.94 -0.46
N ALA A 316 -15.13 -13.58 0.51
CA ALA A 316 -14.93 -15.00 0.82
C ALA A 316 -15.35 -15.89 -0.34
N GLU A 317 -16.51 -15.62 -0.95
CA GLU A 317 -16.97 -16.33 -2.16
C GLU A 317 -16.00 -16.16 -3.34
N THR A 318 -15.51 -14.93 -3.54
CA THR A 318 -14.52 -14.63 -4.58
C THR A 318 -13.19 -15.33 -4.30
N LEU A 319 -12.76 -15.34 -3.04
CA LEU A 319 -11.52 -15.98 -2.60
C LEU A 319 -11.62 -17.49 -2.69
N GLU A 320 -12.77 -18.10 -2.38
CA GLU A 320 -13.00 -19.54 -2.56
C GLU A 320 -12.87 -19.93 -4.02
N THR A 321 -13.46 -19.14 -4.93
CA THR A 321 -13.30 -19.34 -6.38
C THR A 321 -11.83 -19.22 -6.78
N ALA A 322 -11.10 -18.23 -6.27
CA ALA A 322 -9.68 -18.06 -6.53
C ALA A 322 -8.83 -19.19 -5.94
N GLU A 323 -9.13 -19.68 -4.73
CA GLU A 323 -8.48 -20.81 -4.08
C GLU A 323 -8.70 -22.09 -4.88
N ALA A 324 -9.93 -22.37 -5.33
CA ALA A 324 -10.23 -23.52 -6.17
C ALA A 324 -9.41 -23.49 -7.48
N MET A 325 -9.29 -22.31 -8.09
CA MET A 325 -8.44 -22.12 -9.27
C MET A 325 -6.95 -22.27 -8.96
N ALA A 326 -6.49 -21.77 -7.81
CA ALA A 326 -5.11 -21.93 -7.36
C ALA A 326 -4.78 -23.41 -7.09
N VAL A 327 -5.63 -24.13 -6.38
CA VAL A 327 -5.49 -25.57 -6.12
C VAL A 327 -5.41 -26.35 -7.43
N LYS A 328 -6.28 -26.04 -8.39
CA LYS A 328 -6.23 -26.65 -9.74
C LYS A 328 -4.90 -26.37 -10.44
N ASN A 329 -4.37 -25.15 -10.33
CA ASN A 329 -3.07 -24.79 -10.89
C ASN A 329 -1.89 -25.46 -10.13
N LEU A 330 -2.10 -25.92 -8.91
CA LEU A 330 -1.11 -26.64 -8.10
C LEU A 330 -1.08 -28.15 -8.35
N GLU A 331 -2.06 -28.73 -9.07
CA GLU A 331 -2.13 -30.17 -9.34
C GLU A 331 -0.87 -30.75 -10.01
N GLY A 332 -0.05 -29.91 -10.67
CA GLY A 332 1.25 -30.28 -11.24
C GLY A 332 2.48 -30.08 -10.33
N ARG A 333 2.30 -29.67 -9.05
CA ARG A 333 3.37 -29.32 -8.10
C ARG A 333 3.15 -29.98 -6.73
N PRO A 334 3.44 -31.29 -6.59
CA PRO A 334 3.13 -32.05 -5.38
C PRO A 334 3.89 -31.59 -4.14
N ASP A 335 5.10 -31.05 -4.32
CA ASP A 335 5.93 -30.45 -3.28
C ASP A 335 5.25 -29.26 -2.60
N LEU A 336 4.65 -28.35 -3.39
CA LEU A 336 3.93 -27.21 -2.85
C LEU A 336 2.61 -27.62 -2.19
N ILE A 337 1.94 -28.65 -2.72
CA ILE A 337 0.73 -29.21 -2.10
C ILE A 337 1.07 -29.77 -0.72
N GLU A 338 2.16 -30.53 -0.61
CA GLU A 338 2.60 -31.08 0.68
C GLU A 338 2.89 -29.96 1.69
N GLU A 339 3.65 -28.93 1.30
CA GLU A 339 3.95 -27.80 2.19
C GLU A 339 2.68 -27.05 2.60
N LEU A 340 1.75 -26.81 1.66
CA LEU A 340 0.46 -26.17 1.93
C LEU A 340 -0.38 -27.00 2.92
N VAL A 341 -0.43 -28.32 2.74
CA VAL A 341 -1.15 -29.24 3.62
C VAL A 341 -0.53 -29.23 5.02
N LEU A 342 0.81 -29.33 5.12
CA LEU A 342 1.53 -29.25 6.40
C LEU A 342 1.35 -27.90 7.08
N GLU A 343 1.38 -26.79 6.33
CA GLU A 343 1.11 -25.46 6.85
C GLU A 343 -0.33 -25.36 7.37
N ARG A 344 -1.32 -25.90 6.65
CA ARG A 344 -2.71 -25.97 7.11
C ARG A 344 -2.83 -26.79 8.39
N PHE A 345 -2.18 -27.96 8.50
CA PHE A 345 -2.14 -28.73 9.76
C PHE A 345 -1.50 -27.94 10.91
N ARG A 346 -0.38 -27.25 10.69
CA ARG A 346 0.25 -26.37 11.68
C ARG A 346 -0.68 -25.21 12.09
N LYS A 347 -1.40 -24.62 11.13
CA LYS A 347 -2.43 -23.61 11.37
C LYS A 347 -3.59 -24.19 12.19
N THR A 348 -4.00 -25.43 11.98
CA THR A 348 -4.99 -26.13 12.82
C THR A 348 -4.50 -26.30 14.27
N GLY A 349 -3.21 -26.58 14.46
CA GLY A 349 -2.60 -26.53 15.80
C GLY A 349 -2.69 -25.14 16.46
N ARG A 350 -2.50 -24.06 15.69
CA ARG A 350 -2.69 -22.67 16.17
C ARG A 350 -4.17 -22.31 16.37
N LEU A 351 -5.08 -22.96 15.64
CA LEU A 351 -6.52 -22.83 15.83
C LEU A 351 -6.94 -23.31 17.21
N ARG A 352 -6.27 -24.30 17.84
CA ARG A 352 -6.52 -24.66 19.25
C ARG A 352 -6.45 -23.46 20.20
N GLY A 353 -5.40 -22.64 20.06
CA GLY A 353 -5.24 -21.43 20.88
C GLY A 353 -6.28 -20.34 20.57
N ARG A 354 -6.75 -20.26 19.32
CA ARG A 354 -7.83 -19.34 18.93
C ARG A 354 -9.20 -19.85 19.39
N ALA A 355 -9.51 -21.12 19.19
CA ALA A 355 -10.72 -21.78 19.64
C ALA A 355 -10.87 -21.70 21.15
N GLY A 356 -9.80 -21.93 21.92
CA GLY A 356 -9.84 -21.75 23.37
C GLY A 356 -10.08 -20.29 23.81
N ARG A 357 -9.56 -19.30 23.06
CA ARG A 357 -9.86 -17.88 23.32
C ARG A 357 -11.29 -17.51 22.89
N LEU A 358 -11.76 -18.07 21.77
CA LEU A 358 -13.10 -17.85 21.26
C LEU A 358 -14.14 -18.50 22.17
N GLY A 359 -13.89 -19.73 22.65
CA GLY A 359 -14.69 -20.40 23.69
C GLY A 359 -14.83 -19.52 24.92
N LYS A 360 -13.71 -19.02 25.47
CA LYS A 360 -13.75 -18.05 26.60
C LYS A 360 -14.52 -16.77 26.30
N LEU A 361 -14.56 -16.31 25.05
CA LEU A 361 -15.37 -15.16 24.64
C LEU A 361 -16.84 -15.53 24.47
N MET A 362 -17.11 -16.74 23.99
CA MET A 362 -18.45 -17.32 23.85
C MET A 362 -19.08 -17.53 25.22
N ASP A 363 -18.36 -18.16 26.15
CA ASP A 363 -18.78 -18.40 27.54
C ASP A 363 -19.04 -17.10 28.32
N ARG A 364 -18.32 -16.02 27.98
CA ARG A 364 -18.50 -14.71 28.62
C ARG A 364 -19.54 -13.84 27.94
N GLY A 365 -19.79 -14.06 26.65
CA GLY A 365 -20.57 -13.18 25.78
C GLY A 365 -21.97 -13.69 25.47
N PHE A 366 -22.22 -14.98 25.64
CA PHE A 366 -23.49 -15.63 25.33
C PHE A 366 -23.92 -16.53 26.49
N ASP A 367 -25.22 -16.58 26.74
CA ASP A 367 -25.84 -17.64 27.54
C ASP A 367 -26.04 -18.90 26.68
N ASP A 368 -26.41 -20.02 27.32
CA ASP A 368 -26.58 -21.31 26.64
C ASP A 368 -27.60 -21.23 25.49
N ALA A 369 -28.66 -20.43 25.66
CA ALA A 369 -29.66 -20.18 24.62
C ALA A 369 -29.08 -19.39 23.44
N GLY A 370 -28.23 -18.40 23.69
CA GLY A 370 -27.50 -17.66 22.68
C GLY A 370 -26.51 -18.53 21.90
N LEU A 371 -25.81 -19.42 22.61
CA LEU A 371 -24.91 -20.41 21.99
C LEU A 371 -25.68 -21.37 21.08
N ALA A 372 -26.77 -21.96 21.57
CA ALA A 372 -27.60 -22.87 20.78
C ALA A 372 -28.12 -22.21 19.49
N ARG A 373 -28.56 -20.94 19.57
CA ARG A 373 -28.99 -20.18 18.38
C ARG A 373 -27.84 -19.90 17.41
N LEU A 374 -26.66 -19.57 17.93
CA LEU A 374 -25.49 -19.28 17.11
C LEU A 374 -25.01 -20.54 16.37
N PHE A 375 -24.95 -21.68 17.05
CA PHE A 375 -24.64 -22.96 16.44
C PHE A 375 -25.72 -23.38 15.43
N GLY A 376 -27.00 -23.30 15.78
CA GLY A 376 -28.10 -23.63 14.88
C GLY A 376 -28.03 -22.83 13.57
N ARG A 377 -27.85 -21.51 13.68
CA ARG A 377 -27.67 -20.64 12.51
C ARG A 377 -26.41 -20.97 11.72
N GLY A 378 -25.30 -21.29 12.39
CA GLY A 378 -24.05 -21.67 11.72
C GLY A 378 -24.19 -22.98 10.93
N PHE A 379 -24.89 -23.97 11.46
CA PHE A 379 -25.16 -25.23 10.77
C PHE A 379 -26.14 -25.06 9.60
N GLU A 380 -27.15 -24.19 9.75
CA GLU A 380 -28.07 -23.85 8.66
C GLU A 380 -27.36 -23.11 7.51
N GLU A 381 -26.53 -22.11 7.82
CA GLU A 381 -25.80 -21.33 6.81
C GLU A 381 -24.73 -22.17 6.06
N ALA A 382 -24.11 -23.14 6.73
CA ALA A 382 -23.07 -23.99 6.13
C ALA A 382 -23.61 -25.15 5.28
N GLY A 383 -24.91 -25.47 5.36
CA GLY A 383 -25.50 -26.57 4.61
C GLY A 383 -25.07 -27.97 5.12
N PRO A 384 -26.00 -28.81 5.61
CA PRO A 384 -25.67 -30.17 6.07
C PRO A 384 -24.99 -31.05 5.00
N GLU A 385 -25.28 -30.80 3.73
CA GLU A 385 -24.74 -31.54 2.58
C GLU A 385 -23.25 -31.29 2.35
N GLU A 386 -22.79 -30.05 2.55
CA GLU A 386 -21.38 -29.68 2.39
C GLU A 386 -20.52 -30.33 3.48
N TRP A 387 -21.02 -30.33 4.73
CA TRP A 387 -20.41 -31.06 5.83
C TRP A 387 -20.33 -32.56 5.56
N ALA A 388 -21.40 -33.17 5.05
CA ALA A 388 -21.41 -34.59 4.70
C ALA A 388 -20.38 -34.90 3.59
N ALA A 389 -20.27 -34.03 2.58
CA ALA A 389 -19.28 -34.17 1.51
C ALA A 389 -17.85 -34.01 2.02
N ALA A 390 -17.59 -33.01 2.88
CA ALA A 390 -16.28 -32.77 3.50
C ALA A 390 -15.86 -33.95 4.39
N LEU A 391 -16.78 -34.44 5.24
CA LEU A 391 -16.55 -35.59 6.10
C LEU A 391 -16.27 -36.85 5.29
N SER A 392 -17.04 -37.10 4.23
CA SER A 392 -16.82 -38.24 3.33
C SER A 392 -15.44 -38.20 2.66
N ARG A 393 -14.99 -37.02 2.22
CA ARG A 393 -13.63 -36.83 1.67
C ARG A 393 -12.57 -37.09 2.74
N LEU A 394 -12.76 -36.59 3.95
CA LEU A 394 -11.86 -36.82 5.08
C LEU A 394 -11.76 -38.32 5.42
N CYS A 395 -12.89 -39.02 5.54
CA CYS A 395 -12.92 -40.47 5.75
C CYS A 395 -12.19 -41.21 4.63
N SER A 396 -12.36 -40.80 3.36
CA SER A 396 -11.62 -41.39 2.24
C SER A 396 -10.11 -41.21 2.39
N LEU A 397 -9.64 -40.02 2.78
CA LEU A 397 -8.24 -39.72 3.00
C LEU A 397 -7.67 -40.51 4.20
N LEU A 398 -8.39 -40.56 5.32
CA LEU A 398 -8.01 -41.34 6.50
C LEU A 398 -7.93 -42.84 6.18
N ASN A 399 -8.87 -43.38 5.40
CA ASN A 399 -8.83 -44.77 4.95
C ASN A 399 -7.63 -45.04 4.03
N ARG A 400 -7.24 -44.10 3.17
CA ARG A 400 -6.00 -44.21 2.37
C ARG A 400 -4.76 -44.18 3.27
N ALA A 401 -4.70 -43.23 4.20
CA ALA A 401 -3.59 -43.10 5.15
C ALA A 401 -3.44 -44.36 6.03
N ARG A 402 -4.53 -44.87 6.59
CA ARG A 402 -4.55 -46.12 7.39
C ARG A 402 -4.08 -47.33 6.58
N ARG A 403 -4.48 -47.43 5.31
CA ARG A 403 -4.00 -48.50 4.41
C ARG A 403 -2.50 -48.39 4.13
N ALA A 404 -1.96 -47.17 4.05
CA ALA A 404 -0.54 -46.94 3.84
C ALA A 404 0.30 -47.10 5.12
N SER A 405 -0.25 -46.73 6.28
CA SER A 405 0.40 -46.82 7.59
C SER A 405 -0.56 -47.42 8.64
N PRO A 406 -0.59 -48.75 8.77
CA PRO A 406 -1.37 -49.44 9.80
C PRO A 406 -0.81 -49.09 11.19
N GLY A 407 -1.57 -48.33 11.99
CA GLY A 407 -1.17 -47.90 13.34
C GLY A 407 -1.19 -46.38 13.55
N PHE A 408 -1.10 -45.59 12.48
CA PHE A 408 -1.16 -44.13 12.56
C PHE A 408 -2.43 -43.62 13.27
N ALA A 409 -3.58 -44.17 12.90
CA ALA A 409 -4.86 -43.76 13.47
C ALA A 409 -4.91 -44.03 14.98
N GLY A 410 -4.40 -45.18 15.44
CA GLY A 410 -4.38 -45.54 16.86
C GLY A 410 -3.60 -44.52 17.69
N ALA A 411 -2.38 -44.18 17.27
CA ALA A 411 -1.54 -43.21 17.98
C ALA A 411 -2.16 -41.79 18.02
N VAL A 412 -2.81 -41.36 16.94
CA VAL A 412 -3.48 -40.05 16.90
C VAL A 412 -4.73 -40.03 17.79
N PHE A 413 -5.55 -41.09 17.76
CA PHE A 413 -6.75 -41.19 18.60
C PHE A 413 -6.40 -41.30 20.08
N GLU A 414 -5.38 -42.07 20.43
CA GLU A 414 -4.90 -42.19 21.80
C GLU A 414 -4.47 -40.83 22.35
N GLN A 415 -3.63 -40.09 21.60
CA GLN A 415 -3.19 -38.74 22.00
C GLN A 415 -4.35 -37.72 22.05
N PHE A 416 -5.36 -37.87 21.20
CA PHE A 416 -6.54 -37.02 21.22
C PHE A 416 -7.40 -37.30 22.45
N ILE A 417 -7.78 -38.56 22.69
CA ILE A 417 -8.62 -38.99 23.82
C ILE A 417 -7.94 -38.64 25.14
N SER A 418 -6.63 -38.87 25.27
CA SER A 418 -5.88 -38.54 26.48
C SER A 418 -5.77 -37.04 26.78
N SER A 419 -6.26 -36.18 25.89
CA SER A 419 -6.20 -34.71 26.02
C SER A 419 -7.55 -34.06 26.31
N LEU A 420 -8.63 -34.85 26.33
CA LEU A 420 -9.98 -34.39 26.64
C LEU A 420 -10.22 -34.42 28.15
N ASP A 421 -11.08 -33.51 28.62
CA ASP A 421 -11.60 -33.56 29.97
C ASP A 421 -12.64 -34.69 30.06
N GLU A 422 -12.42 -35.64 30.97
CA GLU A 422 -13.23 -36.87 31.06
C GLU A 422 -14.67 -36.59 31.49
N ASP A 423 -14.91 -35.55 32.30
CA ASP A 423 -16.22 -35.22 32.83
C ASP A 423 -17.08 -34.52 31.77
N GLU A 424 -16.52 -33.51 31.10
CA GLU A 424 -17.18 -32.81 29.99
C GLU A 424 -17.44 -33.75 28.80
N LEU A 425 -16.50 -34.66 28.53
CA LEU A 425 -16.65 -35.68 27.50
C LEU A 425 -17.79 -36.64 27.85
N ARG A 426 -17.89 -37.08 29.11
CA ARG A 426 -18.96 -37.96 29.59
C ARG A 426 -20.32 -37.29 29.41
N GLU A 427 -20.50 -36.09 29.96
CA GLU A 427 -21.76 -35.34 29.85
C GLU A 427 -22.13 -35.11 28.38
N THR A 428 -21.16 -34.75 27.54
CA THR A 428 -21.38 -34.56 26.09
C THR A 428 -21.82 -35.86 25.40
N LEU A 429 -21.18 -36.98 25.74
CA LEU A 429 -21.50 -38.27 25.13
C LEU A 429 -22.88 -38.79 25.56
N GLU A 430 -23.32 -38.55 26.80
CA GLU A 430 -24.61 -39.01 27.30
C GLU A 430 -25.78 -38.49 26.45
N TRP A 431 -25.86 -37.17 26.24
CA TRP A 431 -26.93 -36.60 25.40
C TRP A 431 -26.70 -36.84 23.91
N CYS A 432 -25.45 -36.80 23.44
CA CYS A 432 -25.13 -36.95 22.03
C CYS A 432 -25.42 -38.37 21.52
N VAL A 433 -25.16 -39.41 22.34
CA VAL A 433 -25.49 -40.80 21.99
C VAL A 433 -27.00 -40.98 21.86
N GLU A 434 -27.81 -40.38 22.73
CA GLU A 434 -29.28 -40.46 22.64
C GLU A 434 -29.78 -39.89 21.30
N ASP A 435 -29.32 -38.69 20.93
CA ASP A 435 -29.67 -38.01 19.68
C ASP A 435 -29.14 -38.78 18.45
N ILE A 436 -27.89 -39.21 18.49
CA ILE A 436 -27.24 -39.97 17.40
C ILE A 436 -27.96 -41.29 17.17
N VAL A 437 -28.34 -42.02 18.22
CA VAL A 437 -29.05 -43.29 18.11
C VAL A 437 -30.41 -43.07 17.44
N GLY A 438 -31.10 -41.98 17.77
CA GLY A 438 -32.35 -41.59 17.09
C GLY A 438 -32.16 -41.38 15.59
N VAL A 439 -31.14 -40.62 15.20
CA VAL A 439 -30.87 -40.26 13.80
C VAL A 439 -30.27 -41.42 12.99
N LEU A 440 -29.37 -42.20 13.57
CA LEU A 440 -28.62 -43.24 12.89
C LEU A 440 -29.31 -44.61 12.87
N LYS A 441 -30.43 -44.78 13.58
CA LYS A 441 -31.22 -46.02 13.58
C LYS A 441 -31.47 -46.61 12.18
N PRO A 442 -31.75 -45.83 11.12
CA PRO A 442 -31.92 -46.37 9.76
C PRO A 442 -30.63 -46.95 9.16
N SER A 443 -29.47 -46.45 9.55
CA SER A 443 -28.14 -46.86 9.06
C SER A 443 -27.44 -47.85 9.99
N ALA A 444 -28.09 -48.23 11.09
CA ALA A 444 -27.55 -49.05 12.17
C ALA A 444 -26.88 -50.33 11.68
N SER A 445 -27.45 -51.00 10.67
CA SER A 445 -26.91 -52.24 10.11
C SER A 445 -25.52 -52.09 9.47
N VAL A 446 -25.12 -50.88 9.08
CA VAL A 446 -23.85 -50.60 8.39
C VAL A 446 -22.71 -50.36 9.38
N PHE A 447 -22.96 -49.60 10.46
CA PHE A 447 -21.92 -49.16 11.38
C PHE A 447 -21.96 -49.83 12.75
N LEU A 448 -23.10 -50.37 13.21
CA LEU A 448 -23.16 -51.05 14.52
C LEU A 448 -22.27 -52.30 14.59
N PRO A 449 -22.18 -53.18 13.57
CA PRO A 449 -21.35 -54.37 13.70
C PRO A 449 -19.87 -54.10 14.07
N PRO A 450 -19.14 -53.16 13.43
CA PRO A 450 -17.78 -52.83 13.85
C PRO A 450 -17.72 -52.14 15.22
N ILE A 451 -18.70 -51.30 15.58
CA ILE A 451 -18.75 -50.66 16.91
C ILE A 451 -18.97 -51.70 18.01
N ILE A 452 -19.95 -52.59 17.85
CA ILE A 452 -20.25 -53.66 18.81
C ILE A 452 -19.04 -54.56 19.02
N ARG A 453 -18.30 -54.90 17.94
CA ARG A 453 -17.06 -55.67 18.06
C ARG A 453 -15.97 -54.91 18.83
N GLY A 454 -15.75 -53.63 18.51
CA GLY A 454 -14.76 -52.81 19.21
C GLY A 454 -15.11 -52.60 20.69
N LEU A 455 -16.39 -52.38 21.00
CA LEU A 455 -16.88 -52.31 22.37
C LEU A 455 -16.70 -53.65 23.08
N ALA A 456 -17.05 -54.78 22.46
CA ALA A 456 -16.86 -56.10 23.06
C ALA A 456 -15.38 -56.40 23.36
N GLU A 457 -14.45 -55.96 22.51
CA GLU A 457 -13.01 -56.03 22.75
C GLU A 457 -12.58 -55.13 23.93
N LEU A 458 -13.10 -53.90 24.01
CA LEU A 458 -12.84 -52.98 25.11
C LEU A 458 -13.38 -53.48 26.46
N ILE A 459 -14.56 -54.11 26.43
CA ILE A 459 -15.27 -54.66 27.58
C ILE A 459 -14.59 -55.94 28.10
N ALA A 460 -13.92 -56.70 27.22
CA ALA A 460 -13.21 -57.92 27.58
C ALA A 460 -11.95 -57.67 28.44
N ASP A 461 -11.54 -56.41 28.61
CA ASP A 461 -10.42 -56.01 29.46
C ASP A 461 -10.88 -55.83 30.93
N ASP A 462 -10.10 -56.33 31.89
CA ASP A 462 -10.53 -56.71 33.26
C ASP A 462 -10.88 -55.55 34.24
N GLY A 463 -11.02 -54.32 33.75
CA GLY A 463 -11.12 -53.09 34.54
C GLY A 463 -12.54 -52.52 34.75
N GLN A 464 -13.56 -53.34 35.01
CA GLN A 464 -14.95 -52.86 35.04
C GLN A 464 -15.42 -52.31 36.40
N ASP A 465 -15.83 -51.04 36.41
CA ASP A 465 -16.52 -50.37 37.51
C ASP A 465 -18.03 -50.73 37.60
N GLY A 466 -18.77 -50.09 38.51
CA GLY A 466 -20.18 -50.37 38.76
C GLY A 466 -21.12 -49.95 37.63
N GLU A 467 -20.88 -48.78 37.02
CA GLU A 467 -21.70 -48.23 35.93
C GLU A 467 -21.50 -49.03 34.63
N MET A 468 -20.28 -49.44 34.33
CA MET A 468 -19.99 -50.30 33.17
C MET A 468 -20.73 -51.64 33.29
N ARG A 469 -20.79 -52.25 34.48
CA ARG A 469 -21.55 -53.50 34.67
C ARG A 469 -23.05 -53.33 34.45
N GLU A 470 -23.61 -52.19 34.84
CA GLU A 470 -25.03 -51.89 34.63
C GLU A 470 -25.33 -51.65 33.14
N ALA A 471 -24.49 -50.89 32.44
CA ALA A 471 -24.58 -50.70 30.99
C ALA A 471 -24.45 -52.03 30.22
N LEU A 472 -23.56 -52.92 30.67
CA LEU A 472 -23.40 -54.26 30.10
C LEU A 472 -24.60 -55.17 30.36
N ALA A 473 -25.22 -55.08 31.53
CA ALA A 473 -26.45 -55.80 31.83
C ALA A 473 -27.59 -55.34 30.90
N LEU A 474 -27.74 -54.02 30.72
CA LEU A 474 -28.70 -53.45 29.77
C LEU A 474 -28.43 -53.88 28.33
N LEU A 475 -27.17 -53.88 27.89
CA LEU A 475 -26.79 -54.36 26.55
C LEU A 475 -27.09 -55.85 26.37
N ARG A 476 -26.75 -56.68 27.37
CA ARG A 476 -27.02 -58.12 27.36
C ARG A 476 -28.53 -58.38 27.28
N ASP A 477 -29.32 -57.69 28.09
CA ASP A 477 -30.78 -57.85 28.10
C ASP A 477 -31.41 -57.36 26.78
N ALA A 478 -30.90 -56.29 26.16
CA ALA A 478 -31.34 -55.84 24.85
C ALA A 478 -31.03 -56.86 23.74
N LEU A 479 -29.85 -57.49 23.77
CA LEU A 479 -29.45 -58.53 22.82
C LEU A 479 -30.28 -59.81 22.99
N MET A 480 -30.46 -60.28 24.23
CA MET A 480 -31.21 -61.50 24.54
C MET A 480 -32.73 -61.35 24.27
N ASN A 481 -33.30 -60.17 24.50
CA ASN A 481 -34.71 -59.89 24.18
C ASN A 481 -34.96 -59.60 22.69
N GLY A 482 -33.92 -59.20 21.94
CA GLY A 482 -34.00 -58.97 20.50
C GLY A 482 -34.13 -60.25 19.66
N GLU A 483 -33.58 -61.38 20.15
CA GLU A 483 -33.68 -62.69 19.48
C GLU A 483 -35.10 -63.28 19.52
N GLY A 484 -35.96 -62.84 20.45
CA GLY A 484 -37.36 -63.29 20.58
C GLY A 484 -38.38 -62.57 19.70
N LYS A 485 -37.97 -61.57 18.89
CA LYS A 485 -38.86 -60.78 18.00
C LYS A 485 -38.56 -60.95 16.50
N ARG A 486 -37.89 -62.03 16.10
CA ARG A 486 -37.75 -62.38 14.69
C ARG A 486 -38.92 -63.22 14.19
#